data_AF-A0A950NL44-F1
#
_entry.id   AF-A0A950NL44-F1
#
_cell.length_a   1.000
_cell.length_b   1.000
_cell.length_c   1.000
_cell.angle_alpha   90.00
_cell.angle_beta   90.00
_cell.angle_gamma   90.00
#
_symmetry.space_group_name_H-M   'P 1'
#
loop_
_entity.id
_entity.type
_entity.pdbx_description
1 polymer ?
#
loop_
_entity_poly.entity_id
_entity_poly.type
_entity_poly.pdbx_seq_one_letter_code
_entity_poly.pdbx_strand_id
1 'polypeptide(L)'
;ACAGVIDPPDLHRLTLFADNLVPHVLRLDGVLRFAPELVERIERGELIDHGCGAEVEIRACAVHAVELIAAARTDLAAASIDRLLWQRGQLPRYKSRPRHRSRCTAY
;
A
#
# COMPACT_ATOMS: atom_id res chain seq x y z
N ALA A 1 -19.26 0.72 3.20
CA ALA A 1 -20.07 -0.31 3.89
C ALA A 1 -19.36 -1.65 3.78
N CYS A 2 -18.97 -2.23 4.92
CA CYS A 2 -18.71 -3.66 5.01
C CYS A 2 -20.07 -4.37 5.04
N ALA A 3 -20.22 -5.48 4.33
CA ALA A 3 -21.45 -6.28 4.37
C ALA A 3 -21.61 -6.80 5.81
N GLY A 4 -22.57 -6.24 6.54
CA GLY A 4 -22.69 -6.32 8.00
C GLY A 4 -23.07 -7.69 8.54
N VAL A 5 -22.14 -8.63 8.55
CA VAL A 5 -22.31 -9.93 9.19
C VAL A 5 -21.67 -9.96 10.59
N ILE A 6 -20.61 -9.18 10.81
CA ILE A 6 -19.94 -9.04 12.12
C ILE A 6 -19.41 -7.60 12.24
N ASP A 7 -19.68 -6.93 13.36
CA ASP A 7 -19.10 -5.64 13.73
C ASP A 7 -18.16 -5.83 14.93
N PRO A 8 -16.90 -6.26 14.69
CA PRO A 8 -15.95 -6.48 15.76
C PRO A 8 -15.55 -5.12 16.39
N PRO A 9 -15.51 -5.02 17.73
CA PRO A 9 -15.40 -3.74 18.44
C PRO A 9 -14.08 -2.98 18.20
N ASP A 10 -13.06 -3.66 17.68
CA ASP A 10 -11.70 -3.17 17.47
C ASP A 10 -11.34 -2.91 16.01
N LEU A 11 -12.32 -2.97 15.08
CA LEU A 11 -12.07 -2.72 13.66
C LEU A 11 -11.40 -1.36 13.39
N HIS A 12 -11.71 -0.37 14.22
CA HIS A 12 -11.12 0.98 14.17
C HIS A 12 -9.62 1.01 14.47
N ARG A 13 -9.06 -0.06 15.05
CA ARG A 13 -7.62 -0.21 15.35
C ARG A 13 -6.83 -0.82 14.19
N LEU A 14 -7.50 -1.26 13.12
CA LEU A 14 -6.86 -1.81 11.94
C LEU A 14 -6.21 -0.70 11.10
N THR A 15 -5.01 -0.99 10.61
CA THR A 15 -4.29 -0.16 9.62
C THR A 15 -4.45 -0.74 8.21
N LEU A 16 -3.69 -0.20 7.26
CA LEU A 16 -3.66 -0.67 5.88
C LEU A 16 -3.18 -2.13 5.79
N PHE A 17 -3.72 -2.89 4.83
CA PHE A 17 -3.21 -4.21 4.54
C PHE A 17 -1.95 -4.09 3.69
N ALA A 18 -0.82 -4.59 4.20
CA ALA A 18 0.50 -4.39 3.59
C ALA A 18 0.70 -5.22 2.30
N ASP A 19 -0.19 -5.06 1.32
CA ASP A 19 -0.08 -5.60 -0.02
C ASP A 19 0.88 -4.76 -0.88
N ASN A 20 1.07 -5.15 -2.15
CA ASN A 20 1.93 -4.42 -3.06
C ASN A 20 1.23 -3.34 -3.89
N LEU A 21 -0.09 -3.20 -3.79
CA LEU A 21 -0.87 -2.24 -4.56
C LEU A 21 -0.91 -0.87 -3.88
N VAL A 22 -1.18 -0.81 -2.58
CA VAL A 22 -1.24 0.46 -1.85
C VAL A 22 0.10 1.23 -1.90
N PRO A 23 1.26 0.60 -1.62
CA PRO A 23 2.56 1.28 -1.77
C PRO A 23 2.81 1.78 -3.21
N HIS A 24 2.31 1.05 -4.21
CA HIS A 24 2.43 1.43 -5.61
C HIS A 24 1.59 2.67 -5.95
N VAL A 25 0.35 2.75 -5.44
CA VAL A 25 -0.50 3.95 -5.59
C VAL A 25 0.17 5.15 -4.95
N LEU A 26 0.66 5.01 -3.72
CA LEU A 26 1.32 6.08 -2.98
C LEU A 26 2.60 6.56 -3.69
N ARG A 27 3.37 5.66 -4.32
CA ARG A 27 4.51 6.02 -5.19
C ARG A 27 4.06 6.85 -6.39
N LEU A 28 3.06 6.38 -7.13
CA LEU A 28 2.62 7.02 -8.37
C LEU A 28 1.90 8.36 -8.15
N ASP A 29 1.35 8.56 -6.94
CA ASP A 29 0.75 9.83 -6.51
C ASP A 29 1.77 10.76 -5.83
N GLY A 30 3.04 10.34 -5.71
CA GLY A 30 4.14 11.17 -5.20
C GLY A 30 4.22 11.30 -3.68
N VAL A 31 3.40 10.54 -2.95
CA VAL A 31 3.42 10.47 -1.48
C VAL A 31 4.66 9.73 -1.00
N LEU A 32 4.98 8.60 -1.63
CA LEU A 32 6.22 7.87 -1.39
C LEU A 32 7.22 8.15 -2.51
N ARG A 33 8.48 8.37 -2.13
CA ARG A 33 9.61 8.50 -3.06
C ARG A 33 10.64 7.44 -2.74
N PHE A 34 11.01 6.67 -3.76
CA PHE A 34 11.99 5.60 -3.65
C PHE A 34 13.31 6.04 -4.28
N ALA A 35 14.40 5.39 -3.88
CA ALA A 35 15.68 5.56 -4.54
C ALA A 35 15.57 5.23 -6.05
N PRO A 36 16.25 5.97 -6.95
CA PRO A 36 16.15 5.77 -8.39
C PRO A 36 16.40 4.32 -8.82
N GLU A 37 17.38 3.66 -8.19
CA GLU A 37 17.78 2.29 -8.50
C GLU A 37 16.66 1.29 -8.16
N LEU A 38 15.94 1.53 -7.06
CA LEU A 38 14.79 0.72 -6.67
C LEU A 38 13.62 0.92 -7.64
N VAL A 39 13.40 2.16 -8.10
CA VAL A 39 12.40 2.46 -9.13
C VAL A 39 12.73 1.72 -10.42
N GLU A 40 13.97 1.78 -10.89
CA GLU A 40 14.41 1.08 -12.11
C GLU A 40 14.21 -0.44 -12.03
N ARG A 41 14.53 -1.06 -10.89
CA ARG A 41 14.26 -2.49 -10.65
C ARG A 41 12.76 -2.82 -10.76
N ILE A 42 11.91 -1.99 -10.15
CA ILE A 42 10.45 -2.13 -10.23
C ILE A 42 9.96 -1.97 -11.68
N GLU A 43 10.44 -0.95 -12.41
CA GLU A 43 10.05 -0.69 -13.80
C GLU A 43 10.47 -1.82 -14.76
N ARG A 44 11.57 -2.52 -14.46
CA ARG A 44 11.99 -3.74 -15.18
C ARG A 44 11.18 -4.99 -14.79
N GLY A 45 10.29 -4.89 -13.80
CA GLY A 45 9.48 -6.02 -13.32
C GLY A 45 10.29 -7.05 -12.54
N GLU A 46 11.45 -6.67 -12.03
CA GLU A 46 12.31 -7.57 -11.25
C GLU A 46 11.68 -7.91 -9.91
N LEU A 47 12.00 -9.11 -9.44
CA LEU A 47 11.61 -9.53 -8.10
C LEU A 47 12.47 -8.79 -7.07
N ILE A 48 11.80 -8.30 -6.04
CA ILE A 48 12.42 -7.82 -4.82
C ILE A 48 12.32 -8.97 -3.82
N ASP A 49 13.45 -9.33 -3.21
CA ASP A 49 13.49 -10.42 -2.26
C ASP A 49 12.61 -10.09 -1.05
N HIS A 50 11.76 -11.04 -0.68
CA HIS A 50 10.88 -10.87 0.46
C HIS A 50 11.71 -10.75 1.75
N GLY A 51 11.35 -9.80 2.61
CA GLY A 51 12.08 -9.55 3.87
C GLY A 51 13.41 -8.83 3.70
N CYS A 52 13.83 -8.49 2.48
CA CYS A 52 14.98 -7.60 2.29
C CYS A 52 14.63 -6.17 2.75
N GLY A 53 15.66 -5.38 3.08
CA GLY A 53 15.47 -4.00 3.55
C GLY A 53 14.56 -3.17 2.65
N ALA A 54 14.78 -3.18 1.34
CA ALA A 54 13.96 -2.43 0.39
C ALA A 54 12.48 -2.88 0.39
N GLU A 55 12.22 -4.18 0.51
CA GLU A 55 10.85 -4.72 0.53
C GLU A 55 10.12 -4.34 1.82
N VAL A 56 10.82 -4.46 2.95
CA VAL A 56 10.32 -4.05 4.27
C VAL A 56 10.07 -2.54 4.32
N GLU A 57 11.00 -1.74 3.81
CA GLU A 57 10.88 -0.27 3.75
C GLU A 57 9.69 0.17 2.90
N ILE A 58 9.47 -0.44 1.73
CA ILE A 58 8.30 -0.13 0.89
C ILE A 58 7.00 -0.33 1.68
N ARG A 59 6.87 -1.45 2.39
CA ARG A 59 5.66 -1.79 3.16
C ARG A 59 5.51 -0.93 4.42
N ALA A 60 6.58 -0.77 5.19
CA ALA A 60 6.58 0.02 6.41
C ALA A 60 6.27 1.50 6.14
N CYS A 61 6.88 2.08 5.09
CA CYS A 61 6.61 3.45 4.68
C CYS A 61 5.17 3.64 4.20
N ALA A 62 4.57 2.64 3.54
CA ALA A 62 3.15 2.69 3.18
C ALA A 62 2.26 2.72 4.42
N VAL A 63 2.49 1.81 5.38
CA VAL A 63 1.75 1.76 6.66
C VAL A 63 1.84 3.13 7.35
N HIS A 64 3.06 3.64 7.49
CA HIS A 64 3.30 4.93 8.12
C HIS A 64 2.59 6.08 7.38
N ALA A 65 2.64 6.11 6.04
CA ALA A 65 1.97 7.14 5.25
C ALA A 65 0.45 7.13 5.44
N VAL A 66 -0.20 5.96 5.49
CA VAL A 66 -1.64 5.89 5.74
C VAL A 66 -2.00 6.32 7.16
N GLU A 67 -1.21 5.94 8.16
CA GLU A 67 -1.42 6.41 9.54
C GLU A 67 -1.30 7.94 9.64
N LEU A 68 -0.33 8.54 8.95
CA LEU A 68 -0.22 10.00 8.88
C LEU A 68 -1.42 10.65 8.19
N ILE A 69 -1.94 10.05 7.11
CA ILE A 69 -3.14 10.54 6.44
C ILE A 69 -4.35 10.43 7.38
N ALA A 70 -4.51 9.32 8.10
CA ALA A 70 -5.61 9.13 9.06
C ALA A 70 -5.53 10.15 10.21
N ALA A 71 -4.32 10.43 10.73
CA ALA A 71 -4.12 11.45 11.75
C ALA A 71 -4.47 12.87 11.25
N ALA A 72 -4.19 13.17 9.98
CA ALA A 72 -4.54 14.44 9.35
C ALA A 72 -6.02 14.52 8.91
N ARG A 73 -6.67 13.38 8.71
CA ARG A 73 -8.06 13.24 8.27
C ARG A 73 -8.83 12.40 9.29
N THR A 74 -9.13 13.03 10.42
CA THR A 74 -9.84 12.38 11.55
C THR A 74 -11.24 11.90 11.20
N ASP A 75 -11.78 12.32 10.06
CA ASP A 75 -13.03 11.83 9.47
C ASP A 75 -12.88 10.46 8.76
N LEU A 76 -11.65 9.98 8.55
CA LEU A 76 -11.33 8.75 7.84
C LEU A 76 -10.48 7.82 8.71
N ALA A 77 -10.98 6.60 8.93
CA ALA A 77 -10.17 5.53 9.51
C ALA A 77 -9.09 5.04 8.52
N ALA A 78 -7.95 4.56 9.03
CA ALA A 78 -6.86 3.99 8.22
C ALA A 78 -7.34 2.88 7.28
N ALA A 79 -8.19 1.97 7.76
CA ALA A 79 -8.82 0.93 6.93
C ALA A 79 -9.70 1.48 5.79
N SER A 80 -10.35 2.63 5.98
CA SER A 80 -11.10 3.29 4.91
C SER A 80 -10.18 3.91 3.87
N ILE A 81 -9.06 4.51 4.30
CA ILE A 81 -8.02 5.05 3.42
C ILE A 81 -7.39 3.94 2.58
N ASP A 82 -7.03 2.83 3.21
CA ASP A 82 -6.54 1.61 2.55
C ASP A 82 -7.49 1.16 1.44
N ARG A 83 -8.77 0.96 1.76
CA ARG A 83 -9.80 0.56 0.78
C ARG A 83 -9.89 1.54 -0.39
N LEU A 84 -9.86 2.84 -0.11
CA LEU A 84 -9.91 3.88 -1.15
C LEU A 84 -8.69 3.82 -2.07
N LEU A 85 -7.49 3.68 -1.50
CA LEU A 85 -6.24 3.56 -2.26
C LEU A 85 -6.23 2.26 -3.08
N TRP A 86 -6.70 1.15 -2.52
CA TRP A 86 -6.80 -0.12 -3.22
C TRP A 86 -7.77 -0.05 -4.41
N GLN A 87 -8.95 0.56 -4.22
CA GLN A 87 -9.92 0.78 -5.30
C GLN A 87 -9.33 1.69 -6.40
N ARG A 88 -8.66 2.76 -6.00
CA ARG A 88 -7.98 3.69 -6.91
C ARG A 88 -6.88 2.99 -7.72
N GLY A 89 -6.14 2.07 -7.10
CA GLY A 89 -5.13 1.23 -7.75
C GLY A 89 -5.66 0.34 -8.87
N GLN A 90 -6.99 0.16 -8.98
CA GLN A 90 -7.59 -0.57 -10.08
C GLN A 90 -7.67 0.23 -11.40
N LEU A 91 -7.51 1.55 -11.34
CA LEU A 91 -7.63 2.43 -12.51
C LEU A 91 -6.48 2.21 -13.51
N PRO A 92 -6.72 2.44 -14.82
CA PRO A 92 -5.72 2.19 -15.88
C PRO A 92 -4.36 2.86 -15.65
N ARG A 93 -4.34 4.09 -15.08
CA ARG A 93 -3.11 4.82 -14.75
C ARG A 93 -2.19 4.06 -13.80
N TYR A 94 -2.74 3.31 -12.84
CA TYR A 94 -1.93 2.55 -11.88
C TYR A 94 -1.55 1.18 -12.47
N LYS A 95 -2.43 0.59 -13.28
CA LYS A 95 -2.16 -0.70 -13.95
C LYS A 95 -1.18 -0.63 -15.11
N SER A 96 -1.01 0.55 -15.72
CA SER A 96 -0.06 0.75 -16.82
C SER A 96 1.40 0.77 -16.38
N ARG A 97 1.66 0.76 -15.07
CA ARG A 97 3.00 0.79 -14.47
C ARG A 97 3.18 -0.43 -13.58
N PRO A 98 4.36 -1.07 -13.58
CA PRO A 98 4.61 -2.21 -12.71
C PRO A 98 4.63 -1.76 -11.24
N ARG A 99 4.05 -2.61 -10.40
CA ARG A 99 4.21 -2.58 -8.94
C ARG A 99 5.38 -3.45 -8.52
N HIS A 100 5.93 -3.21 -7.34
CA HIS A 100 6.94 -4.10 -6.77
C HIS A 100 6.35 -5.51 -6.60
N ARG A 101 7.19 -6.53 -6.80
CA ARG A 101 6.80 -7.94 -6.72
C ARG A 101 7.80 -8.69 -5.87
N SER A 102 7.29 -9.49 -4.95
CA SER A 102 8.09 -10.34 -4.08
C SER A 102 7.47 -11.72 -4.08
N ARG A 103 8.29 -12.78 -4.01
CA ARG A 103 7.80 -14.15 -3.84
C ARG A 103 7.62 -14.43 -2.35
N CYS A 104 6.39 -14.60 -1.92
CA CYS A 104 6.06 -15.05 -0.57
C CYS A 104 4.77 -15.87 -0.58
N THR A 105 4.50 -16.63 0.48
CA THR A 105 3.29 -17.46 0.62
C THR A 105 2.06 -16.67 1.07
N ALA A 106 2.20 -15.38 1.37
CA ALA A 106 1.17 -14.58 2.03
C ALA A 106 0.14 -13.93 1.08
N TYR A 107 0.23 -14.14 -0.24
CA TYR A 107 -0.70 -13.58 -1.24
C TYR A 107 -0.77 -14.46 -2.48
#